data_AF-A0AA36MI73-F1
#
_entry.id   AF-A0AA36MI73-F1
#
_cell.length_a   1.000
_cell.length_b   1.000
_cell.length_c   1.000
_cell.angle_alpha   90.00
_cell.angle_beta   90.00
_cell.angle_gamma   90.00
#
_symmetry.space_group_name_H-M   'P 1'
#
loop_
_entity.id
_entity.type
_entity.pdbx_description
1 polymer ?
#
loop_
_entity_poly.entity_id
_entity_poly.type
_entity_poly.pdbx_seq_one_letter_code
_entity_poly.pdbx_strand_id
1 'polypeptide(L)'
;MGSAPMRADARSVQLRDPQAKSEGREGSEGSPSSSWWCCLADVSSDTDFVDARSIVGLLRELFELQDLNSNGFLEESELIELNLIIASLHYGNVDDALLHKKYQALFRQNLDPHGKPVPFRIFRQHMMKVLDDHDPDTIAQEMIVEQFIAEAQLARKFLGIRKFC
;
A
#
# COMPACT_ATOMS: atom_id res chain seq x y z
N MET A 1 -54.68 10.54 33.52
CA MET A 1 -55.24 11.87 33.84
C MET A 1 -54.27 12.87 33.23
N GLY A 2 -54.53 13.57 32.12
CA GLY A 2 -55.79 14.09 31.61
C GLY A 2 -55.69 15.62 31.63
N SER A 3 -55.86 16.23 30.45
CA SER A 3 -56.10 17.66 30.15
C SER A 3 -54.92 18.53 29.67
N ALA A 4 -55.10 18.99 28.42
CA ALA A 4 -54.34 19.95 27.59
C ALA A 4 -54.80 21.40 27.87
N PRO A 5 -54.82 22.40 26.93
CA PRO A 5 -54.06 22.73 25.70
C PRO A 5 -53.67 24.25 25.58
N MET A 6 -53.31 24.70 24.35
CA MET A 6 -53.31 26.08 23.78
C MET A 6 -52.00 26.89 23.88
N ARG A 7 -51.49 27.58 22.84
CA ARG A 7 -52.01 28.17 21.56
C ARG A 7 -50.80 28.28 20.59
N ALA A 8 -50.83 27.80 19.35
CA ALA A 8 -51.36 28.43 18.12
C ALA A 8 -50.99 29.91 17.90
N ASP A 9 -50.07 30.18 16.98
CA ASP A 9 -50.24 31.24 15.99
C ASP A 9 -49.71 30.78 14.63
N ALA A 10 -50.46 31.16 13.60
CA ALA A 10 -50.39 30.68 12.23
C ALA A 10 -50.37 31.90 11.30
N ARG A 11 -49.44 31.89 10.32
CA ARG A 11 -49.50 32.61 9.04
C ARG A 11 -48.25 32.17 8.25
N SER A 12 -48.30 31.17 7.36
CA SER A 12 -48.96 31.09 6.05
C SER A 12 -48.68 32.28 5.14
N VAL A 13 -47.68 32.13 4.25
CA VAL A 13 -47.72 32.55 2.84
C VAL A 13 -47.04 31.46 1.99
N GLN A 14 -47.89 30.63 1.40
CA GLN A 14 -47.74 29.91 0.13
C GLN A 14 -47.49 30.91 -1.02
N LEU A 15 -46.91 30.67 -2.20
CA LEU A 15 -46.83 29.52 -3.12
C LEU A 15 -46.11 30.05 -4.38
N ARG A 16 -45.31 29.22 -5.09
CA ARG A 16 -45.42 28.91 -6.54
C ARG A 16 -44.11 28.33 -7.12
N ASP A 17 -44.09 27.01 -7.25
CA ASP A 17 -43.72 26.29 -8.48
C ASP A 17 -44.82 26.53 -9.57
N PRO A 18 -44.75 26.09 -10.87
CA PRO A 18 -43.93 24.99 -11.42
C PRO A 18 -43.47 25.08 -12.91
N GLN A 19 -42.76 24.00 -13.31
CA GLN A 19 -42.64 23.36 -14.65
C GLN A 19 -41.71 23.96 -15.71
N ALA A 20 -41.10 23.21 -16.64
CA ALA A 20 -40.72 21.80 -16.85
C ALA A 20 -40.20 21.67 -18.30
N LYS A 21 -39.41 20.61 -18.59
CA LYS A 21 -39.16 19.96 -19.91
C LYS A 21 -38.30 20.71 -20.95
N SER A 22 -37.48 20.07 -21.78
CA SER A 22 -37.21 18.65 -22.08
C SER A 22 -36.03 18.51 -23.07
N GLU A 23 -35.41 17.32 -23.07
CA GLU A 23 -34.78 16.58 -24.19
C GLU A 23 -33.53 17.20 -24.84
N GLY A 24 -32.36 16.55 -24.88
CA GLY A 24 -32.02 15.30 -25.57
C GLY A 24 -30.93 15.66 -26.62
N ARG A 25 -29.94 14.86 -27.03
CA ARG A 25 -29.73 13.41 -27.07
C ARG A 25 -28.33 13.17 -27.70
N GLU A 26 -27.70 12.03 -27.37
CA GLU A 26 -26.63 11.31 -28.13
C GLU A 26 -25.27 12.00 -28.33
N GLY A 27 -24.11 11.36 -28.26
CA GLY A 27 -23.71 9.97 -28.13
C GLY A 27 -22.22 9.85 -28.49
N SER A 28 -21.50 8.89 -27.91
CA SER A 28 -20.31 8.17 -28.43
C SER A 28 -19.68 7.48 -27.21
N GLU A 29 -19.97 6.21 -26.96
CA GLU A 29 -19.28 5.07 -27.57
C GLU A 29 -17.76 5.19 -27.47
N GLY A 30 -17.16 4.26 -26.71
CA GLY A 30 -15.72 4.16 -26.58
C GLY A 30 -15.26 3.40 -25.35
N SER A 31 -15.79 2.19 -25.11
CA SER A 31 -14.95 1.18 -24.48
C SER A 31 -13.97 0.70 -25.55
N PRO A 32 -12.67 0.80 -25.28
CA PRO A 32 -11.82 -0.33 -25.51
C PRO A 32 -11.10 -0.70 -24.21
N SER A 33 -11.34 -1.95 -23.80
CA SER A 33 -10.32 -2.88 -23.30
C SER A 33 -8.90 -2.30 -23.27
N SER A 34 -8.34 -2.23 -22.07
CA SER A 34 -6.91 -1.99 -21.94
C SER A 34 -6.48 -2.70 -20.64
N SER A 35 -6.09 -3.97 -20.62
CA SER A 35 -5.03 -4.59 -21.40
C SER A 35 -3.78 -3.70 -21.55
N TRP A 36 -3.42 -2.96 -20.49
CA TRP A 36 -2.07 -2.36 -20.36
C TRP A 36 -1.03 -3.39 -19.88
N TRP A 37 -1.47 -4.61 -19.54
CA TRP A 37 -0.61 -5.67 -19.00
C TRP A 37 0.13 -6.49 -20.07
N CYS A 38 0.07 -6.13 -21.36
CA CYS A 38 0.58 -6.98 -22.45
C CYS A 38 1.74 -6.46 -23.31
N CYS A 39 2.27 -5.24 -23.18
CA CYS A 39 3.43 -4.82 -23.98
C CYS A 39 4.38 -3.91 -23.19
N LEU A 40 5.38 -4.52 -22.55
CA LEU A 40 6.78 -4.05 -22.51
C LEU A 40 7.60 -5.14 -21.80
N ALA A 41 7.72 -6.27 -22.49
CA ALA A 41 8.99 -6.97 -22.49
C ALA A 41 9.97 -6.07 -23.24
N ASP A 42 10.62 -5.18 -22.50
CA ASP A 42 11.92 -4.69 -22.91
C ASP A 42 12.86 -4.93 -21.72
N VAL A 43 13.77 -5.86 -21.96
CA VAL A 43 14.95 -6.07 -21.15
C VAL A 43 15.79 -4.81 -21.31
N SER A 44 15.67 -3.89 -20.37
CA SER A 44 16.75 -2.95 -20.12
C SER A 44 17.19 -3.15 -18.70
N SER A 45 18.29 -3.89 -18.58
CA SER A 45 19.09 -3.99 -17.36
C SER A 45 19.77 -2.64 -17.17
N ASP A 46 19.01 -1.62 -16.81
CA ASP A 46 19.56 -0.35 -16.38
C ASP A 46 19.97 -0.52 -14.91
N THR A 47 21.15 -1.09 -14.71
CA THR A 47 21.96 -0.73 -13.53
C THR A 47 22.47 0.68 -13.77
N ASP A 48 21.56 1.65 -13.74
CA ASP A 48 21.93 3.04 -13.52
C ASP A 48 22.70 3.10 -12.21
N PHE A 49 23.76 3.90 -12.17
CA PHE A 49 24.44 4.26 -10.93
C PHE A 49 23.43 4.99 -10.04
N VAL A 50 22.66 4.23 -9.27
CA VAL A 50 21.77 4.77 -8.26
C VAL A 50 22.65 5.27 -7.14
N ASP A 51 22.67 6.57 -6.89
CA ASP A 51 23.32 7.11 -5.70
C ASP A 51 22.78 6.37 -4.49
N ALA A 52 23.67 5.74 -3.71
CA ALA A 52 23.29 4.94 -2.54
C ALA A 52 22.51 5.78 -1.52
N ARG A 53 22.71 7.11 -1.52
CA ARG A 53 21.99 8.04 -0.63
C ARG A 53 20.71 8.60 -1.24
N SER A 54 20.38 8.28 -2.49
CA SER A 54 19.07 8.61 -3.04
C SER A 54 18.00 7.70 -2.47
N ILE A 55 16.75 8.16 -2.47
CA ILE A 55 15.59 7.34 -2.07
C ILE A 55 15.52 6.00 -2.82
N VAL A 56 15.89 5.96 -4.10
CA VAL A 56 15.90 4.72 -4.90
C VAL A 56 17.02 3.78 -4.43
N GLY A 57 18.16 4.31 -3.99
CA GLY A 57 19.26 3.55 -3.40
C GLY A 57 18.85 2.94 -2.07
N LEU A 58 18.23 3.73 -1.19
CA LEU A 58 17.69 3.26 0.08
C LEU A 58 16.61 2.19 -0.11
N LEU A 59 15.69 2.38 -1.06
CA LEU A 59 14.68 1.36 -1.39
C LEU A 59 15.31 0.07 -1.92
N ARG A 60 16.43 0.16 -2.64
CA ARG A 60 17.17 -1.03 -3.09
C ARG A 60 17.81 -1.77 -1.93
N GLU A 61 18.47 -1.06 -1.02
CA GLU A 61 19.01 -1.66 0.20
C GLU A 61 17.90 -2.34 1.02
N LEU A 62 16.76 -1.66 1.20
CA LEU A 62 15.60 -2.23 1.89
C LEU A 62 15.10 -3.51 1.19
N PHE A 63 15.01 -3.52 -0.14
CA PHE A 63 14.61 -4.70 -0.90
C PHE A 63 15.58 -5.87 -0.70
N GLU A 64 16.88 -5.63 -0.78
CA GLU A 64 17.91 -6.66 -0.58
C GLU A 64 17.90 -7.22 0.86
N LEU A 65 17.52 -6.40 1.84
CA LEU A 65 17.31 -6.86 3.20
C LEU A 65 16.05 -7.72 3.35
N GLN A 66 14.98 -7.42 2.60
CA GLN A 66 13.74 -8.19 2.62
C GLN A 66 13.81 -9.48 1.79
N ASP A 67 14.62 -9.53 0.74
CA ASP A 67 14.97 -10.73 -0.01
C ASP A 67 15.88 -11.63 0.85
N LEU A 68 15.25 -12.54 1.59
CA LEU A 68 15.90 -13.36 2.61
C LEU A 68 16.77 -14.46 1.97
N ASN A 69 16.38 -14.96 0.80
CA ASN A 69 17.12 -15.98 0.08
C ASN A 69 18.06 -15.44 -1.00
N SER A 70 18.04 -14.12 -1.25
CA SER A 70 18.89 -13.40 -2.20
C SER A 70 18.71 -13.87 -3.64
N ASN A 71 17.48 -14.20 -4.04
CA ASN A 71 17.15 -14.64 -5.40
C ASN A 71 16.78 -13.48 -6.36
N GLY A 72 16.76 -12.24 -5.88
CA GLY A 72 16.41 -11.05 -6.64
C GLY A 72 14.91 -10.76 -6.72
N PHE A 73 14.08 -11.50 -5.97
CA PHE A 73 12.64 -11.34 -5.89
C PHE A 73 12.20 -11.26 -4.42
N LEU A 74 11.19 -10.46 -4.14
CA LEU A 74 10.53 -10.46 -2.85
C LEU A 74 9.36 -11.44 -2.88
N GLU A 75 9.41 -12.46 -2.05
CA GLU A 75 8.36 -13.47 -1.91
C GLU A 75 7.34 -13.11 -0.82
N GLU A 76 6.10 -13.61 -0.95
CA GLU A 76 5.04 -13.43 0.06
C GLU A 76 5.49 -13.93 1.44
N SER A 77 6.15 -15.10 1.47
CA SER A 77 6.68 -15.70 2.70
C SER A 77 7.76 -14.85 3.36
N GLU A 78 8.62 -14.21 2.57
CA GLU A 78 9.72 -13.38 3.10
C GLU A 78 9.19 -12.12 3.77
N LEU A 79 8.21 -11.45 3.14
CA LEU A 79 7.52 -10.31 3.74
C LEU A 79 6.85 -10.70 5.06
N ILE A 80 6.14 -11.83 5.08
CA ILE A 80 5.47 -12.33 6.28
C ILE A 80 6.48 -12.65 7.38
N GLU A 81 7.52 -13.43 7.08
CA GLU A 81 8.53 -13.86 8.05
C GLU A 81 9.25 -12.67 8.67
N LEU A 82 9.72 -11.72 7.86
CA LEU A 82 10.43 -10.55 8.37
C LEU A 82 9.52 -9.70 9.27
N ASN A 83 8.28 -9.44 8.85
CA ASN A 83 7.35 -8.62 9.63
C ASN A 83 6.88 -9.29 10.93
N LEU A 84 6.79 -10.62 10.97
CA LEU A 84 6.53 -11.36 12.21
C LEU A 84 7.65 -11.14 13.23
N ILE A 85 8.91 -11.19 12.78
CA ILE A 85 10.06 -10.92 13.64
C ILE A 85 10.06 -9.48 14.13
N ILE A 86 9.85 -8.50 13.24
CA ILE A 86 9.75 -7.08 13.62
C ILE A 86 8.65 -6.92 14.69
N ALA A 87 7.45 -7.44 14.45
CA ALA A 87 6.35 -7.35 15.41
C ALA A 87 6.69 -8.02 16.76
N SER A 88 7.34 -9.18 16.74
CA SER A 88 7.78 -9.86 17.97
C SER A 88 8.83 -9.04 18.73
N LEU A 89 9.75 -8.35 18.04
CA LEU A 89 10.74 -7.49 18.67
C LEU A 89 10.12 -6.24 19.31
N HIS A 90 9.07 -5.67 18.72
CA HIS A 90 8.40 -4.48 19.24
C HIS A 90 7.38 -4.78 20.33
N TYR A 91 6.58 -5.84 20.17
CA TYR A 91 5.41 -6.10 21.00
C TYR A 91 5.53 -7.36 21.86
N GLY A 92 6.60 -8.16 21.66
CA GLY A 92 6.81 -9.42 22.37
C GLY A 92 5.88 -10.52 21.84
N ASN A 93 4.83 -10.83 22.60
CA ASN A 93 3.89 -11.89 22.26
C ASN A 93 2.90 -11.39 21.20
N VAL A 94 3.03 -11.90 19.97
CA VAL A 94 2.20 -11.53 18.83
C VAL A 94 1.36 -12.73 18.38
N ASP A 95 0.17 -12.46 17.84
CA ASP A 95 -0.64 -13.49 17.20
C ASP A 95 -0.11 -13.73 15.79
N ASP A 96 0.73 -14.75 15.67
CA ASP A 96 1.36 -15.15 14.40
C ASP A 96 0.32 -15.40 13.30
N ALA A 97 -0.84 -15.99 13.62
CA ALA A 97 -1.85 -16.32 12.63
C ALA A 97 -2.56 -15.06 12.12
N LEU A 98 -2.81 -14.09 13.00
CA LEU A 98 -3.38 -12.80 12.62
C LEU A 98 -2.41 -11.99 11.77
N LEU A 99 -1.14 -11.90 12.17
CA LEU A 99 -0.12 -11.19 11.40
C LEU A 99 0.15 -11.86 10.05
N HIS A 100 0.20 -13.19 9.99
CA HIS A 100 0.34 -13.92 8.74
C HIS A 100 -0.78 -13.55 7.76
N LYS A 101 -2.04 -13.57 8.20
CA LYS A 101 -3.18 -13.17 7.35
C LYS A 101 -3.09 -11.71 6.92
N LYS A 102 -2.71 -10.82 7.83
CA LYS A 102 -2.55 -9.38 7.56
C LYS A 102 -1.51 -9.15 6.45
N TYR A 103 -0.32 -9.72 6.57
CA TYR A 103 0.76 -9.47 5.63
C TYR A 103 0.58 -10.25 4.32
N GLN A 104 -0.05 -11.43 4.34
CA GLN A 104 -0.50 -12.10 3.12
C GLN A 104 -1.51 -11.23 2.35
N ALA A 105 -2.50 -10.67 3.03
CA ALA A 105 -3.48 -9.79 2.41
C ALA A 105 -2.81 -8.52 1.84
N LEU A 106 -1.88 -7.92 2.59
CA LEU A 106 -1.12 -6.76 2.13
C LEU A 106 -0.33 -7.07 0.87
N PHE A 107 0.42 -8.17 0.85
CA PHE A 107 1.20 -8.60 -0.32
C PHE A 107 0.30 -8.76 -1.55
N ARG A 108 -0.82 -9.48 -1.40
CA ARG A 108 -1.70 -9.75 -2.54
C ARG A 108 -2.47 -8.54 -3.04
N GLN A 109 -2.82 -7.62 -2.14
CA GLN A 109 -3.53 -6.41 -2.52
C GLN A 109 -2.62 -5.40 -3.24
N ASN A 110 -1.33 -5.34 -2.87
CA ASN A 110 -0.46 -4.24 -3.27
C ASN A 110 0.68 -4.62 -4.20
N LEU A 111 1.12 -5.89 -4.20
CA LEU A 111 2.28 -6.36 -4.95
C LEU A 111 1.88 -7.34 -6.05
N ASP A 112 1.31 -8.50 -5.68
CA ASP A 112 0.86 -9.49 -6.65
C ASP A 112 -0.38 -10.27 -6.16
N PRO A 113 -1.54 -10.18 -6.84
CA PRO A 113 -2.79 -10.79 -6.38
C PRO A 113 -2.78 -12.32 -6.30
N HIS A 114 -1.80 -12.96 -6.95
CA HIS A 114 -1.60 -14.40 -6.92
C HIS A 114 -0.50 -14.83 -5.95
N GLY A 115 0.12 -13.90 -5.21
CA GLY A 115 1.21 -14.16 -4.29
C GLY A 115 2.52 -14.55 -4.99
N LYS A 116 2.70 -14.17 -6.25
CA LYS A 116 3.93 -14.48 -6.99
C LYS A 116 5.09 -13.60 -6.52
N PRO A 117 6.33 -14.10 -6.53
CA PRO A 117 7.51 -13.30 -6.21
C PRO A 117 7.62 -12.08 -7.13
N VAL A 118 7.97 -10.92 -6.57
CA VAL A 118 8.01 -9.65 -7.31
C VAL A 118 9.43 -9.10 -7.42
N PRO A 119 9.85 -8.57 -8.58
CA PRO A 119 11.17 -7.97 -8.72
C PRO A 119 11.21 -6.58 -8.09
N PHE A 120 12.42 -6.06 -7.84
CA PHE A 120 12.66 -4.73 -7.28
C PHE A 120 11.84 -3.61 -7.96
N ARG A 121 11.64 -3.67 -9.28
CA ARG A 121 10.85 -2.66 -10.02
C ARG A 121 9.43 -2.52 -9.46
N ILE A 122 8.76 -3.63 -9.16
CA ILE A 122 7.38 -3.64 -8.65
C ILE A 122 7.37 -3.16 -7.19
N PHE A 123 8.31 -3.67 -6.39
CA PHE A 123 8.50 -3.23 -5.01
C PHE A 123 8.72 -1.71 -4.92
N ARG A 124 9.65 -1.16 -5.69
CA ARG A 124 9.95 0.28 -5.75
C ARG A 124 8.72 1.10 -6.11
N GLN A 125 7.97 0.68 -7.12
CA GLN A 125 6.74 1.39 -7.53
C GLN A 125 5.69 1.41 -6.43
N HIS A 126 5.54 0.32 -5.68
CA HIS A 126 4.66 0.28 -4.53
C HIS A 126 5.16 1.18 -3.40
N MET A 127 6.44 1.06 -3.02
CA MET A 127 7.02 1.83 -1.91
C MET A 127 7.00 3.33 -2.16
N MET A 128 7.25 3.79 -3.39
CA MET A 128 7.13 5.22 -3.71
C MET A 128 5.71 5.74 -3.43
N LYS A 129 4.67 4.97 -3.76
CA LYS A 129 3.28 5.35 -3.43
C LYS A 129 3.05 5.38 -1.92
N VAL A 130 3.56 4.38 -1.20
CA VAL A 130 3.45 4.35 0.28
C VAL A 130 4.12 5.56 0.92
N LEU A 131 5.29 5.96 0.41
CA LEU A 131 6.02 7.13 0.87
C LEU A 131 5.26 8.42 0.54
N ASP A 132 4.79 8.59 -0.69
CA ASP A 132 4.01 9.75 -1.10
C ASP A 132 2.70 9.90 -0.31
N ASP A 133 2.03 8.78 -0.01
CA ASP A 133 0.81 8.75 0.80
C ASP A 133 1.07 9.06 2.28
N HIS A 134 2.29 8.79 2.78
CA HIS A 134 2.67 9.01 4.17
C HIS A 134 3.16 10.43 4.41
N ASP A 135 4.12 10.89 3.60
CA ASP A 135 4.68 12.24 3.65
C ASP A 135 5.28 12.59 2.27
N PRO A 136 4.81 13.66 1.60
CA PRO A 136 5.38 14.08 0.31
C PRO A 136 6.74 14.78 0.43
N ASP A 137 7.21 15.11 1.64
CA ASP A 137 8.54 15.70 1.83
C ASP A 137 9.64 14.66 1.63
N THR A 138 10.55 14.92 0.68
CA THR A 138 11.58 13.95 0.27
C THR A 138 12.56 13.61 1.39
N ILE A 139 12.85 14.54 2.30
CA ILE A 139 13.75 14.28 3.43
C ILE A 139 13.06 13.38 4.45
N ALA A 140 11.79 13.64 4.74
CA ALA A 140 10.98 12.77 5.59
C ALA A 140 10.88 11.35 4.99
N GLN A 141 10.69 11.22 3.68
CA GLN A 141 10.67 9.92 2.99
C GLN A 141 11.99 9.16 3.15
N GLU A 142 13.13 9.83 2.95
CA GLU A 142 14.46 9.24 3.15
C GLU A 142 14.60 8.70 4.59
N MET A 143 14.25 9.52 5.59
CA MET A 143 14.29 9.12 7.00
C MET A 143 13.37 7.93 7.31
N ILE A 144 12.20 7.86 6.68
CA ILE A 144 11.27 6.73 6.83
C ILE A 144 11.91 5.45 6.27
N VAL A 145 12.53 5.51 5.09
CA VAL A 145 13.19 4.34 4.51
C VAL A 145 14.41 3.92 5.32
N GLU A 146 15.21 4.87 5.83
CA GLU A 146 16.32 4.58 6.75
C GLU A 146 15.85 3.83 8.00
N GLN A 147 14.70 4.23 8.57
CA GLN A 147 14.10 3.53 9.70
C GLN A 147 13.66 2.10 9.33
N PHE A 148 13.03 1.90 8.16
CA PHE A 148 12.68 0.56 7.69
C PHE A 148 13.91 -0.33 7.46
N ILE A 149 15.00 0.24 6.93
CA ILE A 149 16.29 -0.45 6.79
C ILE A 149 16.80 -0.89 8.15
N ALA A 150 16.81 0.00 9.16
CA ALA A 150 17.26 -0.33 10.50
C ALA A 150 16.46 -1.48 11.14
N GLU A 151 15.14 -1.48 10.98
CA GLU A 151 14.26 -2.57 11.45
C GLU A 151 14.51 -3.89 10.72
N ALA A 152 14.65 -3.84 9.39
CA ALA A 152 14.95 -5.03 8.59
C ALA A 152 16.32 -5.63 8.95
N GLN A 153 17.35 -4.79 9.15
CA GLN A 153 18.67 -5.22 9.61
C GLN A 153 18.61 -5.91 10.98
N LEU A 154 17.84 -5.35 11.92
CA LEU A 154 17.65 -5.94 13.24
C LEU A 154 16.95 -7.31 13.12
N ALA A 155 15.86 -7.39 12.36
CA ALA A 155 15.12 -8.63 12.15
C ALA A 155 15.98 -9.72 11.48
N ARG A 156 16.81 -9.37 10.48
CA ARG A 156 17.75 -10.32 9.85
C ARG A 156 18.75 -10.91 10.85
N LYS A 157 19.28 -10.11 11.77
CA LYS A 157 20.18 -10.61 12.82
C LYS A 157 19.47 -11.66 13.69
N PHE A 158 18.22 -11.41 14.06
CA PHE A 158 17.42 -12.36 14.85
C PHE A 158 17.06 -13.63 14.06
N LEU A 159 16.72 -13.52 12.78
CA LEU A 159 16.50 -14.68 11.90
C LEU A 159 17.75 -15.55 11.78
N GLY A 160 18.92 -14.94 11.63
CA GLY A 160 20.20 -15.62 11.63
C GLY A 160 20.39 -16.46 12.89
N ILE A 161 20.17 -15.88 14.08
CA ILE A 161 20.28 -16.60 15.36
C ILE A 161 19.31 -17.79 15.43
N ARG A 162 18.05 -17.61 15.03
CA ARG A 162 17.04 -18.69 15.06
C ARG A 162 17.35 -19.87 14.13
N LYS A 163 18.09 -19.67 13.02
CA LYS A 163 18.47 -20.78 12.14
C LYS A 163 19.60 -21.65 12.70
N PHE A 164 20.25 -21.25 13.80
CA PHE A 164 21.34 -21.98 14.44
C PHE A 164 21.01 -22.52 15.84
N CYS A 165 19.78 -22.36 16.34
CA CYS A 165 19.28 -22.93 17.60
C CYS A 165 18.20 -23.98 17.33
#